data_AF-A0A377UC66-F1
#
_entry.id   AF-A0A377UC66-F1
#
_cell.length_a   1.000
_cell.length_b   1.000
_cell.length_c   1.000
_cell.angle_alpha   90.00
_cell.angle_beta   90.00
_cell.angle_gamma   90.00
#
_symmetry.space_group_name_H-M   'P 1'
#
loop_
_entity.id
_entity.type
_entity.pdbx_description
1 polymer ?
#
loop_
_entity_poly.entity_id
_entity_poly.type
_entity_poly.pdbx_seq_one_letter_code
_entity_poly.pdbx_strand_id
1 'polypeptide(L)'
;MIDFSHANSSKQFKKQMEVGADVCQQIAGGERAIMGVMIESHLVEGNQSLESGEPLTYGKSVTDACIGWEDTETILRQLAEAVKTRRG
;
A
#
# COMPACT_ATOMS: atom_id res chain seq x y z
N MET A 1 -13.90 3.07 2.76
CA MET A 1 -12.66 2.50 2.23
C MET A 1 -11.61 3.60 2.23
N ILE A 2 -10.36 3.30 2.59
CA ILE A 2 -9.26 4.28 2.58
C ILE A 2 -8.22 3.82 1.56
N ASP A 3 -7.92 4.67 0.59
CA ASP A 3 -6.82 4.48 -0.35
C ASP A 3 -5.51 4.93 0.30
N PHE A 4 -4.48 4.07 0.33
CA PHE A 4 -3.20 4.42 0.93
C PHE A 4 -2.30 5.18 -0.04
N SER A 5 -2.56 5.11 -1.35
CA SER A 5 -1.77 5.72 -2.41
C SER A 5 -2.26 7.14 -2.76
N HIS A 6 -2.06 7.54 -4.02
CA HIS A 6 -2.50 8.79 -4.61
C HIS A 6 -2.29 10.01 -3.70
N ALA A 7 -3.37 10.73 -3.36
CA ALA A 7 -3.31 11.93 -2.55
C ALA A 7 -2.96 11.62 -1.08
N ASN A 8 -3.36 10.45 -0.56
CA ASN A 8 -3.09 10.06 0.81
C ASN A 8 -1.62 9.70 1.04
N SER A 9 -0.91 9.22 0.00
CA SER A 9 0.56 9.06 0.03
C SER A 9 1.33 10.29 -0.43
N SER A 10 0.66 11.39 -0.82
CA SER A 10 1.28 12.54 -1.49
C SER A 10 2.10 12.12 -2.74
N LYS A 11 1.62 11.09 -3.47
CA LYS A 11 2.31 10.44 -4.60
C LYS A 11 3.71 9.89 -4.27
N GLN A 12 3.98 9.61 -2.99
CA GLN A 12 5.23 8.99 -2.55
C GLN A 12 4.93 7.56 -2.13
N PHE A 13 5.23 6.59 -2.99
CA PHE A 13 4.79 5.20 -2.80
C PHE A 13 5.16 4.59 -1.44
N LYS A 14 6.32 4.95 -0.86
CA LYS A 14 6.72 4.49 0.49
C LYS A 14 5.82 5.02 1.61
N LYS A 15 5.17 6.17 1.44
CA LYS A 15 4.21 6.70 2.42
C LYS A 15 2.93 5.88 2.53
N GLN A 16 2.66 4.97 1.58
CA GLN A 16 1.59 3.98 1.75
C GLN A 16 1.78 3.15 3.03
N MET A 17 3.04 2.91 3.45
CA MET A 17 3.35 2.20 4.70
C MET A 17 3.01 3.02 5.95
N GLU A 18 3.19 4.35 5.89
CA GLU A 18 2.81 5.27 6.97
C GLU A 18 1.29 5.36 7.11
N VAL A 19 0.58 5.54 5.98
CA VAL A 19 -0.90 5.53 5.97
C VAL A 19 -1.43 4.18 6.44
N GLY A 20 -0.79 3.08 6.02
CA GLY A 20 -1.13 1.75 6.47
C GLY A 20 -0.99 1.54 7.97
N ALA A 21 0.10 2.03 8.56
CA ALA A 21 0.32 1.96 10.00
C ALA A 21 -0.76 2.73 10.78
N ASP A 22 -1.11 3.95 10.34
CA ASP A 22 -2.16 4.77 10.96
C ASP A 22 -3.54 4.07 10.86
N VAL A 23 -3.90 3.58 9.67
CA VAL A 23 -5.18 2.88 9.47
C VAL A 23 -5.22 1.56 10.27
N CYS A 24 -4.10 0.84 10.39
CA CYS A 24 -4.02 -0.32 11.28
C CYS A 24 -4.29 0.06 12.74
N GLN A 25 -3.78 1.19 13.23
CA GLN A 25 -4.06 1.66 14.59
C GLN A 25 -5.55 1.98 14.77
N GLN A 26 -6.19 2.66 13.81
CA GLN A 26 -7.63 2.93 13.88
C GLN A 26 -8.46 1.63 13.92
N ILE A 27 -8.14 0.67 13.04
CA ILE A 27 -8.81 -0.63 13.00
C ILE A 27 -8.62 -1.36 14.33
N ALA A 28 -7.38 -1.53 14.80
CA ALA A 28 -7.08 -2.21 16.05
C ALA A 28 -7.72 -1.51 17.26
N GLY A 29 -7.87 -0.19 17.21
CA GLY A 29 -8.53 0.64 18.22
C GLY A 29 -10.05 0.55 18.25
N GLY A 30 -10.67 -0.24 17.37
CA GLY A 30 -12.12 -0.49 17.39
C GLY A 30 -12.91 0.14 16.26
N GLU A 31 -12.28 0.84 15.31
CA GLU A 31 -12.99 1.47 14.20
C GLU A 31 -13.66 0.41 13.30
N ARG A 32 -14.98 0.49 13.15
CA ARG A 32 -15.83 -0.48 12.40
C ARG A 32 -16.32 0.05 11.06
N ALA A 33 -16.28 1.37 10.82
CA ALA A 33 -16.67 1.98 9.56
C ALA A 33 -15.63 1.75 8.45
N ILE A 34 -14.36 1.49 8.80
CA ILE A 34 -13.31 1.10 7.84
C ILE A 34 -13.59 -0.33 7.36
N MET A 35 -14.28 -0.42 6.22
CA MET A 35 -14.69 -1.68 5.61
C MET A 35 -13.65 -2.30 4.65
N GLY A 36 -12.64 -1.53 4.25
CA GLY A 36 -11.63 -1.95 3.29
C GLY A 36 -10.60 -0.88 3.00
N VAL A 37 -9.51 -1.28 2.35
CA VAL A 37 -8.38 -0.42 1.99
C VAL A 37 -7.99 -0.66 0.53
N MET A 38 -7.35 0.32 -0.11
CA MET A 38 -6.74 0.18 -1.44
C MET A 38 -5.25 0.48 -1.34
N ILE A 39 -4.41 -0.32 -2.00
CA ILE A 39 -2.95 -0.23 -1.97
C ILE A 39 -2.45 -0.43 -3.41
N GLU A 40 -1.51 0.42 -3.84
CA GLU A 40 -0.80 0.23 -5.11
C GLU A 40 0.50 -0.54 -4.85
N SER A 41 0.48 -1.81 -5.25
CA SER A 41 1.53 -2.80 -5.03
C SER A 41 1.92 -3.47 -6.35
N HIS A 42 3.21 -3.79 -6.50
CA HIS A 42 3.71 -4.58 -7.62
C HIS A 42 4.90 -5.45 -7.17
N LEU A 43 5.33 -6.39 -8.01
CA LEU A 43 6.49 -7.26 -7.72
C LEU A 43 7.77 -6.47 -7.42
N VAL A 44 8.02 -5.39 -8.18
CA VAL A 44 9.15 -4.48 -8.02
C VAL A 44 8.61 -3.09 -7.71
N GLU A 45 9.20 -2.44 -6.71
CA GLU A 45 8.77 -1.13 -6.25
C GLU A 45 9.06 0.01 -7.24
N GLY A 46 8.40 1.15 -7.02
CA GLY A 46 8.53 2.34 -7.85
C GLY A 46 7.76 2.24 -9.16
N ASN A 47 8.18 3.02 -10.15
CA ASN A 47 7.66 2.98 -11.51
C ASN A 47 8.78 3.08 -12.56
N GLN A 48 8.40 3.00 -13.83
CA GLN A 48 9.24 3.18 -15.01
C GLN A 48 8.46 3.86 -16.13
N SER A 49 9.15 4.53 -17.05
CA SER A 49 8.52 5.23 -18.19
C SER A 49 8.58 4.41 -19.47
N LEU A 50 7.45 4.31 -20.19
CA LEU A 50 7.38 3.74 -21.54
C LEU A 50 8.14 4.58 -22.58
N GLU A 51 8.32 5.88 -22.32
CA GLU A 51 8.98 6.83 -23.22
C GLU A 51 10.50 6.86 -23.04
N SER A 52 11.03 6.11 -22.06
CA SER A 52 12.46 6.09 -21.76
C SER A 52 13.31 5.46 -22.87
N GLY A 53 12.73 4.60 -23.71
CA GLY A 53 13.45 3.80 -24.70
C GLY A 53 14.25 2.64 -24.10
N GLU A 54 14.30 2.53 -22.76
CA GLU A 54 14.98 1.46 -22.05
C GLU A 54 14.11 0.19 -22.00
N PRO A 55 14.73 -1.01 -21.98
CA PRO A 55 13.99 -2.25 -21.73
C PRO A 55 13.23 -2.19 -20.41
N LEU A 56 11.94 -2.54 -20.44
CA LEU A 56 11.11 -2.51 -19.24
C LEU A 56 11.56 -3.60 -18.24
N THR A 57 11.65 -3.20 -16.98
CA THR A 57 11.81 -4.12 -15.86
C THR A 57 10.50 -4.87 -15.65
N TYR A 58 10.54 -6.19 -15.78
CA TYR A 58 9.39 -7.05 -15.48
C TYR A 58 8.92 -6.81 -14.05
N GLY A 59 7.60 -6.70 -13.87
CA GLY A 59 7.02 -6.56 -12.55
C GLY A 59 7.18 -5.16 -11.93
N LYS A 60 7.49 -4.12 -12.71
CA LYS A 60 7.54 -2.72 -12.25
C LYS A 60 6.48 -1.88 -12.97
N SER A 61 5.74 -1.06 -12.23
CA SER A 61 4.62 -0.25 -12.76
C SER A 61 5.07 0.71 -13.86
N VAL A 62 4.26 0.89 -14.90
CA VAL A 62 4.47 1.91 -15.96
C VAL A 62 3.65 3.19 -15.74
N THR A 63 2.91 3.25 -14.63
CA THR A 63 2.03 4.36 -14.25
C THR A 63 2.48 4.92 -12.90
N ASP A 64 1.60 5.01 -11.90
CA ASP A 64 1.96 5.42 -10.54
C ASP A 64 2.92 4.41 -9.88
N ALA A 65 3.75 4.94 -8.98
CA ALA A 65 4.75 4.14 -8.27
C ALA A 65 4.11 3.26 -7.20
N CYS A 66 4.46 1.97 -7.20
CA CYS A 66 3.93 0.99 -6.27
C CYS A 66 4.92 0.63 -5.15
N ILE A 67 4.44 0.15 -4.02
CA ILE A 67 5.28 -0.60 -3.07
C ILE A 67 5.70 -1.95 -3.67
N GLY A 68 6.85 -2.46 -3.24
CA GLY A 68 7.37 -3.77 -3.65
C GLY A 68 6.68 -4.93 -2.94
N TRP A 69 7.09 -6.15 -3.27
CA TRP A 69 6.49 -7.36 -2.71
C TRP A 69 6.74 -7.53 -1.20
N GLU A 70 7.92 -7.17 -0.72
CA GLU A 70 8.30 -7.27 0.69
C GLU A 70 7.44 -6.34 1.58
N ASP A 71 7.22 -5.10 1.11
CA ASP A 71 6.33 -4.15 1.76
C ASP A 71 4.86 -4.60 1.68
N THR A 72 4.48 -5.24 0.57
CA THR A 72 3.13 -5.80 0.38
C THR A 72 2.85 -6.91 1.37
N GLU A 73 3.78 -7.85 1.55
CA GLU A 73 3.65 -8.90 2.56
C GLU A 73 3.54 -8.28 3.96
N THR A 74 4.38 -7.29 4.25
CA THR A 74 4.42 -6.60 5.55
C THR A 74 3.09 -5.93 5.87
N ILE A 75 2.56 -5.09 4.96
CA ILE A 75 1.32 -4.33 5.20
C ILE A 75 0.09 -5.24 5.27
N LEU A 76 0.03 -6.31 4.47
CA LEU A 76 -1.06 -7.27 4.54
C LEU A 76 -1.09 -8.03 5.87
N ARG A 77 0.08 -8.41 6.40
CA ARG A 77 0.18 -9.01 7.73
C ARG A 77 -0.22 -8.04 8.83
N GLN A 78 0.20 -6.77 8.76
CA GLN A 78 -0.20 -5.74 9.71
C GLN A 78 -1.73 -5.52 9.71
N LEU A 79 -2.35 -5.41 8.54
CA LEU A 79 -3.80 -5.28 8.40
C LEU A 79 -4.54 -6.50 8.96
N ALA A 80 -4.02 -7.71 8.70
CA ALA A 80 -4.59 -8.94 9.24
C ALA A 80 -4.54 -8.97 10.78
N GLU A 81 -3.42 -8.59 11.38
CA GLU A 81 -3.31 -8.49 12.84
C GLU A 81 -4.22 -7.40 13.42
N ALA A 82 -4.29 -6.21 12.81
CA ALA A 82 -5.20 -5.15 13.26
C ALA A 82 -6.66 -5.61 13.25
N VAL A 83 -7.09 -6.34 12.21
CA VAL A 83 -8.43 -6.93 12.14
C VAL A 83 -8.66 -7.98 13.22
N LYS A 84 -7.67 -8.83 13.53
CA LYS A 84 -7.75 -9.80 14.63
C LYS A 84 -7.88 -9.10 15.98
N THR A 85 -7.05 -8.08 16.24
CA THR A 85 -7.10 -7.29 17.48
C THR A 85 -8.47 -6.63 17.66
N ARG A 86 -9.02 -6.01 16.61
CA ARG A 86 -10.37 -5.42 16.65
C ARG A 86 -11.48 -6.42 17.00
N ARG A 87 -11.29 -7.68 16.60
CA ARG A 87 -12.26 -8.77 16.80
C ARG A 87 -12.17 -9.41 18.20
N GLY A 88 -11.14 -9.07 18.98
CA GLY A 88 -10.83 -9.63 20.30
C GLY A 88 -12.05 -10.08 21.10
#